data_AF-A0A8S3W758-F1
#
_entry.id   AF-A0A8S3W758-F1
#
_cell.length_a   1.000
_cell.length_b   1.000
_cell.length_c   1.000
_cell.angle_alpha   90.00
_cell.angle_beta   90.00
_cell.angle_gamma   90.00
#
_symmetry.space_group_name_H-M   'P 1'
#
loop_
_entity.id
_entity.type
_entity.pdbx_description
1 polymer ?
#
loop_
_entity_poly.entity_id
_entity_poly.type
_entity_poly.pdbx_seq_one_letter_code
_entity_poly.pdbx_strand_id
1 'polypeptide(L)'
;MNQEIRHSWKCPECHSKQPKTDNTNSPLRQPLQSTQPGRSNVSVLDEASCEASKVTIRARQQSQAVPVDDRYVTEDSLRRILSEELSCMIEVKIKKLLKKRTDHNFYKANYEEIASDLECIYWVERFSSCSNVNEMVSKFYDELRLIIDRSVPKRRPSKSKYPKWFSRTLIKLLSEKNKLRDRYRNMVIHMTNLNMTSYGGQVL
;
A
#
# COMPACT_ATOMS: atom_id res chain seq x y z
N MET A 1 -9.03 -31.01 35.35
CA MET A 1 -7.77 -31.76 35.10
C MET A 1 -7.75 -32.15 33.63
N ASN A 2 -6.88 -31.52 32.81
CA ASN A 2 -6.50 -31.96 31.45
C ASN A 2 -5.46 -30.98 30.90
N GLN A 3 -4.21 -31.11 31.35
CA GLN A 3 -3.10 -30.20 31.04
C GLN A 3 -1.91 -30.87 30.32
N GLU A 4 -2.05 -32.06 29.73
CA GLU A 4 -0.88 -32.84 29.27
C GLU A 4 -0.65 -32.95 27.75
N ILE A 5 -1.44 -32.32 26.87
CA ILE A 5 -1.28 -32.52 25.40
C ILE A 5 -0.46 -31.41 24.72
N ARG A 6 0.54 -30.83 25.40
CA ARG A 6 1.48 -29.91 24.74
C ARG A 6 2.90 -30.42 24.93
N HIS A 7 3.68 -30.38 23.84
CA HIS A 7 5.14 -30.57 23.77
C HIS A 7 5.68 -31.92 23.27
N SER A 8 5.12 -32.48 22.19
CA SER A 8 5.96 -33.29 21.28
C SER A 8 5.78 -32.87 19.83
N TRP A 9 6.51 -31.84 19.40
CA TRP A 9 6.73 -31.65 17.96
C TRP A 9 7.74 -32.72 17.53
N LYS A 10 7.36 -33.58 16.58
CA LYS A 10 8.24 -34.57 15.96
C LYS A 10 8.57 -34.09 14.55
N CYS A 11 9.85 -34.12 14.19
CA CYS A 11 10.25 -33.84 12.82
C CYS A 11 9.63 -34.90 11.87
N PRO A 12 8.94 -34.50 10.79
CA PRO A 12 8.24 -35.44 9.91
C PRO A 12 9.19 -36.33 9.09
N GLU A 13 10.47 -35.96 8.95
CA GLU A 13 11.43 -36.74 8.17
C GLU A 13 12.20 -37.76 9.02
N CYS A 14 12.57 -37.41 10.25
CA CYS A 14 13.46 -38.26 11.05
C CYS A 14 12.83 -38.80 12.35
N HIS A 15 11.61 -38.39 12.71
CA HIS A 15 10.91 -38.77 13.95
C HIS A 15 11.68 -38.58 15.27
N SER A 16 12.88 -37.99 15.23
CA SER A 16 13.71 -37.79 16.41
C SER A 16 13.10 -36.72 17.32
N LYS A 17 13.16 -36.98 18.64
CA LYS A 17 12.69 -36.07 19.68
C LYS A 17 13.76 -35.07 20.12
N GLN A 18 14.95 -35.12 19.53
CA GLN A 18 16.06 -34.28 19.97
C GLN A 18 16.04 -32.93 19.24
N PRO A 19 16.03 -31.79 19.96
CA PRO A 19 16.34 -30.52 19.34
C PRO A 19 17.72 -30.65 18.70
N LYS A 20 17.92 -30.11 17.48
CA LYS A 20 19.24 -30.09 16.84
C LYS A 20 20.18 -29.28 17.75
N THR A 21 20.93 -29.96 18.62
CA THR A 21 21.87 -29.34 19.57
C THR A 21 23.15 -28.88 18.90
N ASP A 22 23.32 -29.19 17.61
CA ASP A 22 24.56 -28.92 16.90
C ASP A 22 24.29 -28.04 15.68
N ASN A 23 24.18 -26.74 15.93
CA ASN A 23 24.09 -25.72 14.88
C ASN A 23 25.48 -25.25 14.41
N THR A 24 26.54 -25.99 14.75
CA THR A 24 27.93 -25.71 14.39
C THR A 24 28.20 -25.82 12.89
N ASN A 25 27.37 -26.57 12.15
CA ASN A 25 27.47 -26.72 10.70
C ASN A 25 26.51 -25.82 9.90
N SER A 26 25.82 -24.87 10.53
CA SER A 26 25.16 -23.82 9.78
C SER A 26 26.25 -22.89 9.24
N PRO A 27 26.50 -22.85 7.91
CA PRO A 27 27.54 -21.99 7.36
C PRO A 27 27.27 -20.56 7.81
N LEU A 28 28.27 -19.94 8.43
CA LEU A 28 28.23 -18.54 8.82
C LEU A 28 27.79 -17.75 7.58
N ARG A 29 26.62 -17.10 7.68
CA ARG A 29 26.23 -16.12 6.66
C ARG A 29 27.35 -15.11 6.60
N GLN A 30 28.11 -15.13 5.52
CA GLN A 30 29.05 -14.06 5.23
C GLN A 30 28.23 -12.76 5.23
N PRO A 31 28.67 -11.73 5.96
CA PRO A 31 28.02 -10.43 5.88
C PRO A 31 28.01 -10.03 4.41
N LEU A 32 26.82 -9.80 3.88
CA LEU A 32 26.63 -9.30 2.53
C LEU A 32 27.49 -8.04 2.42
N GLN A 33 28.58 -8.13 1.66
CA GLN A 33 29.37 -6.96 1.32
C GLN A 33 28.40 -6.03 0.61
N SER A 34 28.09 -4.93 1.27
CA SER A 34 27.29 -3.86 0.68
C SER A 34 28.08 -3.32 -0.50
N THR A 35 27.72 -3.76 -1.71
CA THR A 35 28.08 -3.07 -2.94
C THR A 35 27.39 -1.72 -2.89
N GLN A 36 28.05 -0.73 -2.28
CA GLN A 36 27.61 0.66 -2.37
C GLN A 36 27.84 1.13 -3.80
N PRO A 37 26.84 1.74 -4.46
CA PRO A 37 27.08 2.51 -5.67
C PRO A 37 27.92 3.73 -5.30
N GLY A 38 28.97 3.97 -6.10
CA GLY A 38 30.01 4.96 -5.87
C GLY A 38 29.49 6.33 -5.43
N ARG A 39 29.83 6.70 -4.20
CA ARG A 39 29.94 8.07 -3.75
C ARG A 39 31.38 8.49 -3.94
N SER A 40 31.66 9.22 -5.02
CA SER A 40 32.91 9.93 -5.21
C SER A 40 33.05 10.99 -4.12
N ASN A 41 34.00 10.76 -3.21
CA ASN A 41 34.52 11.77 -2.29
C ASN A 41 35.36 12.76 -3.10
N VAL A 42 34.87 13.99 -3.22
CA VAL A 42 35.71 15.16 -3.54
C VAL A 42 35.78 16.00 -2.27
N SER A 43 36.91 15.90 -1.59
CA SER A 43 37.33 16.81 -0.54
C SER A 43 38.25 17.85 -1.16
N VAL A 44 37.77 19.08 -1.32
CA VAL A 44 38.61 20.26 -1.52
C VAL A 44 38.01 21.39 -0.68
N LEU A 45 38.77 21.78 0.34
CA LEU A 45 38.68 23.05 1.02
C LEU A 45 39.16 24.14 0.05
N ASP A 46 38.42 25.25 -0.08
CA ASP A 46 39.06 26.57 0.00
C ASP A 46 38.02 27.70 0.11
N GLU A 47 38.31 28.61 1.03
CA GLU A 47 37.71 29.92 1.19
C GLU A 47 37.98 30.80 -0.04
N ALA A 48 36.95 31.41 -0.63
CA ALA A 48 37.14 32.62 -1.42
C ALA A 48 35.85 33.43 -1.53
N SER A 49 35.87 34.57 -0.83
CA SER A 49 35.42 35.89 -1.29
C SER A 49 34.05 36.04 -1.96
N CYS A 50 33.16 36.72 -1.24
CA CYS A 50 32.00 37.41 -1.76
C CYS A 50 32.39 38.46 -2.82
N GLU A 51 32.28 38.12 -4.11
CA GLU A 51 32.25 39.11 -5.18
C GLU A 51 30.80 39.42 -5.55
N ALA A 52 30.30 40.53 -5.00
CA ALA A 52 28.99 41.07 -5.31
C ALA A 52 28.88 41.36 -6.81
N SER A 53 28.17 40.49 -7.52
CA SER A 53 27.84 40.65 -8.93
C SER A 53 26.96 41.90 -9.10
N LYS A 54 27.56 43.02 -9.51
CA LYS A 54 26.89 44.26 -9.91
C LYS A 54 26.24 44.06 -11.27
N VAL A 55 25.19 43.25 -11.33
CA VAL A 55 24.29 43.19 -12.48
C VAL A 55 23.37 44.41 -12.42
N THR A 56 23.70 45.45 -13.17
CA THR A 56 22.81 46.59 -13.38
C THR A 56 21.52 46.10 -14.03
N ILE A 57 20.44 46.09 -13.26
CA ILE A 57 19.08 45.86 -13.74
C ILE A 57 18.75 47.00 -14.69
N ARG A 58 18.91 46.76 -15.99
CA ARG A 58 18.43 47.69 -17.01
C ARG A 58 16.91 47.69 -16.92
N ALA A 59 16.33 48.83 -16.52
CA ALA A 59 14.90 49.04 -16.48
C ALA A 59 14.31 48.69 -17.85
N ARG A 60 13.69 47.52 -17.94
CA ARG A 60 13.08 47.03 -19.17
C ARG A 60 11.88 47.94 -19.43
N GLN A 61 12.03 48.84 -20.39
CA GLN A 61 10.94 49.67 -20.89
C GLN A 61 9.77 48.74 -21.20
N GLN A 62 8.63 49.00 -20.56
CA GLN A 62 7.35 48.34 -20.83
C GLN A 62 7.05 48.50 -22.31
N SER A 63 7.42 47.47 -23.09
CA SER A 63 7.03 47.37 -24.49
C SER A 63 5.53 47.15 -24.48
N GLN A 64 4.78 48.08 -25.07
CA GLN A 64 3.33 48.00 -25.19
C GLN A 64 2.95 46.63 -25.77
N ALA A 65 2.04 45.95 -25.08
CA ALA A 65 1.58 44.62 -25.44
C ALA A 65 1.01 44.64 -26.86
N VAL A 66 1.70 43.98 -27.79
CA VAL A 66 1.17 43.70 -29.12
C VAL A 66 -0.10 42.86 -28.93
N PRO A 67 -1.21 43.18 -29.61
CA PRO A 67 -2.45 42.40 -29.52
C PRO A 67 -2.14 40.94 -29.85
N VAL A 68 -2.30 40.06 -28.87
CA VAL A 68 -2.09 38.62 -29.03
C VAL A 68 -3.19 38.12 -29.96
N ASP A 69 -2.82 37.71 -31.17
CA ASP A 69 -3.70 37.08 -32.14
C ASP A 69 -4.19 35.75 -31.56
N ASP A 70 -5.47 35.69 -31.20
CA ASP A 70 -6.15 34.60 -30.47
C ASP A 70 -6.29 33.31 -31.30
N ARG A 71 -5.60 33.23 -32.44
CA ARG A 71 -5.61 32.09 -33.37
C ARG A 71 -4.59 31.02 -33.05
N TYR A 72 -3.63 31.28 -32.16
CA TYR A 72 -2.57 30.32 -31.85
C TYR A 72 -2.82 29.62 -30.53
N VAL A 73 -2.71 28.30 -30.57
CA VAL A 73 -2.76 27.46 -29.37
C VAL A 73 -1.52 27.78 -28.54
N THR A 74 -1.72 28.43 -27.40
CA THR A 74 -0.63 28.72 -26.46
C THR A 74 -0.17 27.43 -25.77
N GLU A 75 1.09 27.35 -25.40
CA GLU A 75 1.62 26.21 -24.62
C GLU A 75 0.79 25.96 -23.34
N ASP A 76 0.32 27.03 -22.71
CA ASP A 76 -0.53 26.96 -21.53
C ASP A 76 -1.90 26.33 -21.81
N SER A 77 -2.49 26.61 -22.97
CA SER A 77 -3.75 25.96 -23.37
C SER A 77 -3.56 24.45 -23.60
N LEU A 78 -2.45 24.02 -24.22
CA LEU A 78 -2.12 22.59 -24.39
C LEU A 78 -1.87 21.90 -23.05
N ARG A 79 -1.10 22.53 -22.15
CA ARG A 79 -0.85 22.01 -20.80
C ARG A 79 -2.14 21.83 -20.03
N ARG A 80 -3.09 22.77 -20.15
CA ARG A 80 -4.41 22.69 -19.50
C ARG A 80 -5.21 21.50 -20.02
N ILE A 81 -5.32 21.36 -21.33
CA ILE A 81 -6.07 20.26 -21.97
C ILE A 81 -5.46 18.91 -21.55
N LEU A 82 -4.14 18.75 -21.66
CA LEU A 82 -3.46 17.52 -21.28
C LEU A 82 -3.64 17.20 -19.78
N SER A 83 -3.57 18.21 -18.91
CA SER A 83 -3.77 18.04 -17.47
C SER A 83 -5.19 17.58 -17.15
N GLU A 84 -6.20 18.13 -17.85
CA GLU A 84 -7.61 17.78 -17.66
C GLU A 84 -7.89 16.32 -18.08
N GLU A 85 -7.43 15.94 -19.28
CA GLU A 85 -7.59 14.58 -19.81
C GLU A 85 -6.89 13.54 -18.92
N LEU A 86 -5.65 13.81 -18.52
CA LEU A 86 -4.91 12.90 -17.64
C LEU A 86 -5.55 12.78 -16.26
N SER A 87 -6.03 13.87 -15.69
CA SER A 87 -6.69 13.87 -14.38
C SER A 87 -7.96 13.02 -14.42
N CYS A 88 -8.79 13.20 -15.46
CA CYS A 88 -9.99 12.41 -15.66
C CYS A 88 -9.66 10.90 -15.78
N MET A 89 -8.69 10.55 -16.61
CA MET A 89 -8.27 9.16 -16.79
C MET A 89 -7.72 8.52 -15.49
N ILE A 90 -6.91 9.27 -14.74
CA ILE A 90 -6.34 8.81 -13.46
C ILE A 90 -7.45 8.57 -12.45
N GLU A 91 -8.40 9.49 -12.33
CA GLU A 91 -9.55 9.32 -11.43
C GLU A 91 -10.37 8.08 -11.75
N VAL A 92 -10.68 7.85 -13.03
CA VAL A 92 -11.44 6.67 -13.46
C VAL A 92 -10.70 5.38 -13.10
N LYS A 93 -9.38 5.33 -13.35
CA LYS A 93 -8.54 4.17 -12.99
C LYS A 93 -8.46 3.98 -11.48
N ILE A 94 -8.27 5.05 -10.71
CA ILE A 94 -8.24 4.98 -9.24
C ILE A 94 -9.58 4.51 -8.70
N LYS A 95 -10.71 5.08 -9.16
CA LYS A 95 -12.06 4.63 -8.76
C LYS A 95 -12.29 3.16 -9.09
N LYS A 96 -11.81 2.69 -10.24
CA LYS A 96 -11.86 1.27 -10.63
C LYS A 96 -11.03 0.37 -9.71
N LEU A 97 -9.84 0.80 -9.30
CA LEU A 97 -8.96 0.06 -8.38
C LEU A 97 -9.43 0.13 -6.92
N LEU A 98 -10.02 1.24 -6.52
CA LEU A 98 -10.58 1.47 -5.18
C LEU A 98 -11.96 0.87 -5.01
N LYS A 99 -12.62 0.41 -6.09
CA LYS A 99 -13.86 -0.35 -6.00
C LYS A 99 -13.59 -1.56 -5.12
N LYS A 100 -14.02 -1.44 -3.85
CA LYS A 100 -13.76 -2.45 -2.83
C LYS A 100 -14.24 -3.78 -3.37
N ARG A 101 -13.36 -4.77 -3.37
CA ARG A 101 -13.75 -6.14 -3.69
C ARG A 101 -14.89 -6.49 -2.74
N THR A 102 -16.07 -6.70 -3.31
CA THR A 102 -17.19 -7.26 -2.59
C THR A 102 -16.82 -8.72 -2.34
N ASP A 103 -16.58 -9.08 -1.09
CA ASP A 103 -16.38 -10.48 -0.73
C ASP A 103 -17.78 -11.12 -0.72
N HIS A 104 -18.05 -12.01 -1.66
CA HIS A 104 -19.27 -12.82 -1.68
C HIS A 104 -19.17 -13.97 -0.67
N ASN A 105 -20.28 -14.33 -0.03
CA ASN A 105 -20.34 -15.46 0.89
C ASN A 105 -20.89 -16.71 0.18
N PHE A 106 -20.03 -17.40 -0.55
CA PHE A 106 -20.40 -18.61 -1.29
C PHE A 106 -20.93 -19.75 -0.40
N TYR A 107 -20.59 -19.77 0.89
CA TYR A 107 -21.16 -20.75 1.81
C TYR A 107 -22.67 -20.57 2.04
N LYS A 108 -23.20 -19.37 1.80
CA LYS A 108 -24.63 -19.04 1.91
C LYS A 108 -25.27 -18.74 0.55
N ALA A 109 -24.65 -19.16 -0.54
CA ALA A 109 -25.22 -18.97 -1.87
C ALA A 109 -26.45 -19.86 -2.08
N ASN A 110 -27.45 -19.35 -2.80
CA ASN A 110 -28.58 -20.14 -3.27
C ASN A 110 -28.20 -20.81 -4.61
N TYR A 111 -27.72 -22.04 -4.56
CA TYR A 111 -27.23 -22.73 -5.76
C TYR A 111 -28.35 -23.18 -6.70
N GLU A 112 -29.56 -23.43 -6.19
CA GLU A 112 -30.71 -23.80 -7.01
C GLU A 112 -31.13 -22.63 -7.90
N GLU A 113 -31.17 -21.42 -7.35
CA GLU A 113 -31.46 -20.20 -8.11
C GLU A 113 -30.37 -19.90 -9.14
N ILE A 114 -29.09 -20.10 -8.80
CA ILE A 114 -27.98 -19.95 -9.76
C ILE A 114 -28.13 -20.94 -10.92
N ALA A 115 -28.48 -22.20 -10.65
CA ALA A 115 -28.69 -23.21 -11.68
C ALA A 115 -29.87 -22.83 -12.58
N SER A 116 -31.00 -22.45 -11.99
CA SER A 116 -32.18 -21.96 -12.71
C SER A 116 -31.85 -20.75 -13.61
N ASP A 117 -31.13 -19.75 -13.08
CA ASP A 117 -30.75 -18.56 -13.83
C ASP A 117 -29.82 -18.90 -15.00
N LEU A 118 -28.90 -19.86 -14.83
CA LEU A 118 -28.01 -20.30 -15.90
C LEU A 118 -28.73 -21.08 -17.01
N GLU A 119 -29.73 -21.88 -16.66
CA GLU A 119 -30.57 -22.61 -17.61
C GLU A 119 -31.47 -21.67 -18.43
N CYS A 120 -31.89 -20.56 -17.85
CA CYS A 120 -32.71 -19.55 -18.54
C CYS A 120 -31.95 -18.71 -19.57
N ILE A 121 -30.61 -18.75 -19.60
CA ILE A 121 -29.81 -17.94 -20.53
C ILE A 121 -29.69 -18.61 -21.90
N TYR A 122 -30.20 -17.93 -22.93
CA TYR A 122 -29.98 -18.30 -24.32
C TYR A 122 -28.62 -17.78 -24.83
N TRP A 123 -27.58 -18.59 -24.65
CA TRP A 123 -26.20 -18.25 -25.00
C TRP A 123 -25.99 -17.90 -26.48
N VAL A 124 -26.73 -18.53 -27.39
CA VAL A 124 -26.62 -18.29 -28.84
C VAL A 124 -27.01 -16.85 -29.18
N GLU A 125 -28.13 -16.37 -28.66
CA GLU A 125 -28.58 -14.99 -28.86
C GLU A 125 -27.63 -14.01 -28.17
N ARG A 126 -27.18 -14.34 -26.96
CA ARG A 126 -26.29 -13.46 -26.18
C ARG A 126 -24.93 -13.24 -26.86
N PHE A 127 -24.41 -14.27 -27.52
CA PHE A 127 -23.13 -14.21 -28.23
C PHE A 127 -23.24 -13.78 -29.69
N SER A 128 -24.45 -13.72 -30.27
CA SER A 128 -24.67 -13.30 -31.67
C SER A 128 -24.04 -11.94 -32.04
N SER A 129 -23.92 -11.06 -31.04
CA SER A 129 -23.37 -9.71 -31.18
C SER A 129 -21.86 -9.62 -30.95
N CYS A 130 -21.16 -10.73 -30.72
CA CYS A 130 -19.72 -10.75 -30.49
C CYS A 130 -18.98 -11.08 -31.79
N SER A 131 -17.96 -10.30 -32.10
CA SER A 131 -17.14 -10.51 -33.31
C SER A 131 -15.99 -11.49 -33.08
N ASN A 132 -15.55 -11.63 -31.83
CA ASN A 132 -14.38 -12.41 -31.45
C ASN A 132 -14.60 -13.17 -30.13
N VAL A 133 -13.75 -14.17 -29.90
CA VAL A 133 -13.81 -15.03 -28.72
C VAL A 133 -13.59 -14.25 -27.42
N ASN A 134 -12.72 -13.23 -27.44
CA ASN A 134 -12.42 -12.43 -26.25
C ASN A 134 -13.65 -11.64 -25.76
N GLU A 135 -14.44 -11.10 -26.69
CA GLU A 135 -15.72 -10.44 -26.41
C GLU A 135 -16.74 -11.42 -25.85
N MET A 136 -16.84 -12.63 -26.43
CA MET A 136 -17.74 -13.68 -25.93
C MET A 136 -17.39 -14.06 -24.48
N VAL A 137 -16.11 -14.30 -24.19
CA VAL A 137 -15.62 -14.63 -22.85
C VAL A 137 -15.87 -13.47 -21.87
N SER A 138 -15.68 -12.24 -22.32
CA SER A 138 -15.96 -11.06 -21.50
C SER A 138 -17.45 -10.98 -21.13
N LYS A 139 -18.35 -11.12 -22.12
CA LYS A 139 -19.80 -11.13 -21.87
C LYS A 139 -20.22 -12.31 -20.99
N PHE A 140 -19.64 -13.48 -21.19
CA PHE A 140 -19.88 -14.65 -20.36
C PHE A 140 -19.57 -14.37 -18.88
N TYR A 141 -18.40 -13.82 -18.58
CA TYR A 141 -18.05 -13.47 -17.20
C TYR A 141 -18.90 -12.34 -16.64
N ASP A 142 -19.38 -11.42 -17.46
CA ASP A 142 -20.27 -10.36 -17.02
C ASP A 142 -21.65 -10.92 -16.63
N GLU A 143 -22.22 -11.84 -17.42
CA GLU A 143 -23.47 -12.54 -17.04
C GLU A 143 -23.29 -13.37 -15.77
N LEU A 144 -22.20 -14.13 -15.65
CA LEU A 144 -21.90 -14.87 -14.42
C LEU A 144 -21.79 -13.95 -13.20
N ARG A 145 -21.13 -12.79 -13.34
CA ARG A 145 -21.03 -11.82 -12.25
C ARG A 145 -22.39 -11.26 -11.85
N LEU A 146 -23.29 -11.03 -12.81
CA LEU A 146 -24.65 -10.56 -12.53
C LEU A 146 -25.45 -11.58 -11.73
N ILE A 147 -25.38 -12.86 -12.12
CA ILE A 147 -26.02 -13.95 -11.36
C ILE A 147 -25.41 -14.05 -9.96
N ILE A 148 -24.08 -14.07 -9.85
CA ILE A 148 -23.40 -14.14 -8.55
C ILE A 148 -23.77 -12.95 -7.66
N ASP A 149 -23.86 -11.74 -8.20
CA ASP A 149 -24.23 -10.55 -7.43
C ASP A 149 -25.69 -10.57 -6.95
N ARG A 150 -26.59 -11.27 -7.66
CA ARG A 150 -28.00 -11.44 -7.31
C ARG A 150 -28.18 -12.56 -6.27
N SER A 151 -27.64 -13.75 -6.54
CA SER A 151 -27.95 -14.97 -5.79
C SER A 151 -26.97 -15.24 -4.64
N VAL A 152 -25.81 -14.57 -4.58
CA VAL A 152 -24.82 -14.77 -3.50
C VAL A 152 -24.83 -13.59 -2.52
N PRO A 153 -25.18 -13.83 -1.24
CA PRO A 153 -25.16 -12.78 -0.23
C PRO A 153 -23.77 -12.14 -0.08
N LYS A 154 -23.72 -10.81 -0.05
CA LYS A 154 -22.49 -10.04 0.15
C LYS A 154 -22.03 -10.15 1.61
N ARG A 155 -20.76 -10.51 1.82
CA ARG A 155 -20.13 -10.50 3.14
C ARG A 155 -19.70 -9.08 3.48
N ARG A 156 -19.98 -8.66 4.72
CA ARG A 156 -19.41 -7.41 5.23
C ARG A 156 -17.89 -7.55 5.29
N PRO A 157 -17.11 -6.64 4.65
CA PRO A 157 -15.66 -6.70 4.73
C PRO A 157 -15.25 -6.60 6.20
N SER A 158 -14.43 -7.55 6.64
CA SER A 158 -13.88 -7.49 7.99
C SER A 158 -12.92 -6.31 8.09
N LYS A 159 -13.16 -5.41 9.03
CA LYS A 159 -12.28 -4.26 9.33
C LYS A 159 -11.05 -4.71 10.14
N SER A 160 -10.38 -5.78 9.72
CA SER A 160 -9.15 -6.20 10.39
C SER A 160 -8.08 -5.14 10.15
N LYS A 161 -7.52 -4.59 11.23
CA LYS A 161 -6.36 -3.68 11.19
C LYS A 161 -5.11 -4.39 10.66
N TYR A 162 -5.08 -5.72 10.76
CA TYR A 162 -3.93 -6.54 10.38
C TYR A 162 -4.21 -7.31 9.07
N PRO A 163 -3.21 -7.47 8.20
CA PRO A 163 -3.31 -8.33 7.02
C PRO A 163 -3.73 -9.77 7.37
N LYS A 164 -4.38 -10.46 6.44
CA LYS A 164 -4.91 -11.83 6.65
C LYS A 164 -3.84 -12.87 7.04
N TRP A 165 -2.58 -12.65 6.66
CA TRP A 165 -1.47 -13.54 6.97
C TRP A 165 -0.91 -13.35 8.39
N PHE A 166 -1.38 -12.35 9.15
CA PHE A 166 -1.01 -12.22 10.56
C PHE A 166 -1.78 -13.23 11.40
N SER A 167 -1.06 -14.09 12.12
CA SER A 167 -1.67 -14.98 13.09
C SER A 167 -2.20 -14.20 14.30
N ARG A 168 -3.23 -14.75 14.98
CA ARG A 168 -3.77 -14.16 16.21
C ARG A 168 -2.70 -14.03 17.30
N THR A 169 -1.79 -15.00 17.38
CA THR A 169 -0.66 -14.98 18.32
C THR A 169 0.31 -13.85 18.01
N LEU A 170 0.67 -13.64 16.74
CA LEU A 170 1.54 -12.53 16.33
C LEU A 170 0.89 -11.17 16.62
N ILE A 171 -0.41 -11.03 16.32
CA ILE A 171 -1.17 -9.80 16.64
C ILE A 171 -1.13 -9.53 18.14
N LYS A 172 -1.33 -10.57 18.96
CA LYS A 172 -1.28 -10.46 20.43
C LYS A 172 0.11 -10.03 20.90
N LEU A 173 1.17 -10.68 20.43
CA LEU A 173 2.55 -10.31 20.76
C LEU A 173 2.89 -8.87 20.37
N LEU A 174 2.44 -8.41 19.20
CA LEU A 174 2.62 -7.01 18.79
C LEU A 174 1.88 -6.04 19.71
N SER A 175 0.66 -6.38 20.12
CA SER A 175 -0.10 -5.57 21.06
C SER A 175 0.56 -5.51 22.45
N GLU A 176 1.10 -6.63 22.94
CA GLU A 176 1.84 -6.71 24.20
C GLU A 176 3.13 -5.89 24.15
N LYS A 177 3.89 -6.01 23.05
CA LYS A 177 5.10 -5.21 22.81
C LYS A 177 4.79 -3.71 22.83
N ASN A 178 3.74 -3.29 22.12
CA ASN A 178 3.34 -1.88 22.07
C ASN A 178 2.90 -1.38 23.45
N LYS A 179 2.11 -2.17 24.19
CA LYS A 179 1.70 -1.83 25.56
C LYS A 179 2.88 -1.61 26.50
N LEU A 180 3.93 -2.43 26.41
CA LEU A 180 5.16 -2.26 27.21
C LEU A 180 5.92 -0.99 26.81
N ARG A 181 6.03 -0.72 25.50
CA ARG A 181 6.66 0.50 24.99
C ARG A 181 5.95 1.76 25.48
N ASP A 182 4.61 1.77 25.48
CA ASP A 182 3.80 2.91 25.92
C ASP A 182 3.98 3.16 27.43
N ARG A 183 4.03 2.09 28.24
CA ARG A 183 4.33 2.19 29.69
C ARG A 183 5.70 2.80 29.94
N TYR A 184 6.73 2.31 29.24
CA TYR A 184 8.07 2.85 29.36
C TYR A 184 8.14 4.33 28.96
N ARG A 185 7.50 4.71 27.85
CA ARG A 185 7.43 6.10 27.40
C ARG A 185 6.79 7.00 28.46
N ASN A 186 5.67 6.57 29.05
CA ASN A 186 4.98 7.33 30.11
C ASN A 186 5.86 7.48 31.37
N MET A 187 6.60 6.43 31.73
CA MET A 187 7.54 6.47 32.85
C MET A 187 8.65 7.50 32.60
N VAL A 188 9.24 7.51 31.39
CA VAL A 188 10.28 8.49 31.03
C VAL A 188 9.76 9.91 31.07
N ILE A 189 8.56 10.17 30.50
CA ILE A 189 7.93 11.50 30.54
C ILE A 189 7.71 11.97 31.99
N HIS A 190 7.28 11.06 32.87
CA HIS A 190 7.11 11.37 34.29
C HIS A 190 8.45 11.73 34.95
N MET A 191 9.52 10.97 34.68
CA MET A 191 10.85 11.26 35.19
C MET A 191 11.40 12.60 34.67
N THR A 192 11.20 12.92 33.40
CA THR A 192 11.65 14.20 32.83
C THR A 192 10.91 15.39 33.44
N ASN A 193 9.62 15.25 33.71
CA ASN A 193 8.82 16.33 34.32
C ASN A 193 9.22 16.59 35.78
N LEU A 194 9.51 15.53 36.55
CA LEU A 194 10.01 15.67 37.93
C LEU A 194 11.37 16.38 37.99
N ASN A 195 12.27 16.08 37.04
CA ASN A 195 13.57 16.73 36.98
C ASN A 195 13.45 18.24 36.68
N MET A 196 12.52 18.66 35.82
CA MET A 196 12.35 20.09 35.50
C MET A 196 11.77 20.91 36.65
N THR A 197 10.92 20.32 37.50
CA THR A 197 10.42 21.02 38.71
C THR A 197 11.50 21.24 39.77
N SER A 198 12.62 20.50 39.75
CA SER A 198 13.68 20.62 40.76
C SER A 198 14.66 21.79 40.52
N TYR A 199 14.70 22.38 39.32
CA TYR A 199 15.68 23.44 38.97
C TYR A 199 15.10 24.86 38.92
N GLY A 200 13.80 25.04 39.16
CA GLY A 200 13.12 26.35 39.09
C GLY A 200 13.06 27.15 40.40
N GLY A 201 13.78 26.75 41.45
CA GLY A 201 13.53 27.22 42.83
C GLY A 201 14.46 28.28 43.42
N GLN A 202 15.45 28.81 42.69
CA GLN A 202 16.35 29.84 43.23
C GLN A 202 16.57 30.96 42.21
N VAL A 203 15.63 31.90 42.17
CA VAL A 203 15.89 33.27 41.70
C VAL A 203 15.22 34.19 42.73
N LEU A 204 16.00 34.59 43.73
CA LEU A 204 15.72 35.70 44.66
C LEU A 204 17.00 36.54 44.74
#